data_AF-A0A075WDX7-F1
#
_entry.id   AF-A0A075WDX7-F1
#
_cell.length_a   1.000
_cell.length_b   1.000
_cell.length_c   1.000
_cell.angle_alpha   90.00
_cell.angle_beta   90.00
_cell.angle_gamma   90.00
#
_symmetry.space_group_name_H-M   'P 1'
#
loop_
_entity.id
_entity.type
_entity.pdbx_description
1 polymer ?
#
loop_
_entity_poly.entity_id
_entity_poly.type
_entity_poly.pdbx_seq_one_letter_code
_entity_poly.pdbx_strand_id
1 'polypeptide(L)'
;MPSLRPQVSVERDILGSSPPSVFVGRYGYPKVRICPAVPPFTGDTKVYDTPEMWREVPVERVLEFRYSMILGQFRADVRRSKEVEVVQEMSLYDKPIDVEVSFAKPPSVRAFFDDVLPPFGASAPAKEVIIHSAPRPPKAVEKVYYDTDLRAVEAMSYLYERGVAVSHIQKLLSAGTLGVKRMLVPTRWAITAVDDTLSKQIIDEVKQYETIDRYRVFVLKESKNLFVAILCPSPWSYEWGEAWYPDTTWNRTRKVGVLTDSEGFFGRTTYARLGGCYYSSRLATAEYLRRIRRQATAIVWREIYPGFKVPIGVWFVREMLRKMYAGKYCEFDTLEDALRFVDKHSNLGVGRWIEKSTLVKRGRAEDAMGVRVIRKRVKAALSRSNLPGVDFTINPYVGCAHGCIYCYARLYCQKEIGERWGEIVVIKKNLPEVLGRELRRRVNGRVVLSTLTDAYQPLERREGLTRRILEILLANRCRVGIQTKSDLVLRDADLLVNNLDFVDVGFTITTLDEEFAKIIEPHAPSPLRRVKAIERLSEEGIKTWIFLGPIIPESGDLKEVVEVAAATGSRLYYDRFRVKGFMKGGVVGEIADRARKTDWKKVLRDVEEACRAKGVEAQPAFR
;
A
#
# COMPACT_ATOMS: atom_id res chain seq x y z
N MET A 1 22.36 33.87 10.92
CA MET A 1 22.81 33.04 12.06
C MET A 1 24.13 33.60 12.57
N PRO A 2 24.12 34.56 13.50
CA PRO A 2 25.32 34.98 14.20
C PRO A 2 25.56 34.09 15.44
N SER A 3 26.81 33.71 15.70
CA SER A 3 27.37 33.22 16.98
C SER A 3 27.25 31.76 17.44
N LEU A 4 27.06 30.77 16.55
CA LEU A 4 27.44 29.37 16.85
C LEU A 4 28.80 29.03 16.23
N ARG A 5 29.83 29.83 16.54
CA ARG A 5 31.23 29.43 16.33
C ARG A 5 31.74 28.91 17.66
N PRO A 6 31.96 27.59 17.83
CA PRO A 6 32.72 27.12 18.97
C PRO A 6 34.11 27.77 18.90
N GLN A 7 34.40 28.69 19.83
CA GLN A 7 35.78 29.09 20.14
C GLN A 7 36.38 27.94 20.94
N VAL A 8 36.79 26.87 20.26
CA VAL A 8 37.62 25.85 20.87
C VAL A 8 38.97 25.94 20.16
N SER A 9 39.98 26.50 20.83
CA SER A 9 41.38 26.26 20.46
C SER A 9 41.68 24.82 20.84
N VAL A 10 41.50 23.92 19.89
CA VAL A 10 41.67 22.50 20.14
C VAL A 10 43.16 22.17 20.05
N GLU A 11 43.70 21.59 21.11
CA GLU A 11 45.07 21.04 21.14
C GLU A 11 45.24 19.93 20.09
N ARG A 12 46.49 19.55 19.82
CA ARG A 12 46.78 18.51 18.82
C ARG A 12 46.38 17.11 19.29
N ASP A 13 46.30 16.88 20.59
CA ASP A 13 45.91 15.62 21.18
C ASP A 13 44.64 15.86 22.00
N ILE A 14 43.63 15.02 21.81
CA ILE A 14 42.34 15.17 22.48
C ILE A 14 41.98 13.84 23.12
N LEU A 15 41.75 13.88 24.43
CA LEU A 15 41.12 12.79 25.18
C LEU A 15 39.67 13.14 25.48
N GLY A 16 38.75 12.21 25.21
CA GLY A 16 37.38 12.36 25.64
C GLY A 16 36.55 11.09 25.54
N SER A 17 35.39 11.11 26.20
CA SER A 17 34.48 9.97 26.20
C SER A 17 33.58 10.05 24.96
N SER A 18 33.88 9.28 23.92
CA SER A 18 33.10 9.24 22.67
C SER A 18 31.80 8.43 22.86
N PRO A 19 30.65 8.86 22.30
CA PRO A 19 29.40 8.09 22.23
C PRO A 19 29.43 7.03 21.11
N PRO A 20 30.53 6.27 21.08
CA PRO A 20 31.16 5.67 19.90
C PRO A 20 30.62 6.18 18.55
N SER A 21 30.92 7.45 18.22
CA SER A 21 30.44 8.05 16.97
C SER A 21 31.46 7.85 15.85
N VAL A 22 30.98 7.30 14.74
CA VAL A 22 31.76 6.98 13.55
C VAL A 22 31.04 7.50 12.33
N PHE A 23 31.78 8.14 11.43
CA PHE A 23 31.29 8.54 10.12
C PHE A 23 32.16 7.97 8.99
N VAL A 24 31.51 7.43 7.95
CA VAL A 24 32.14 6.90 6.73
C VAL A 24 31.63 7.69 5.52
N GLY A 25 32.56 8.34 4.82
CA GLY A 25 32.29 9.15 3.64
C GLY A 25 31.93 8.33 2.39
N ARG A 26 31.15 8.94 1.49
CA ARG A 26 30.71 8.31 0.22
C ARG A 26 31.63 8.51 -0.98
N TYR A 27 32.58 9.44 -0.88
CA TYR A 27 33.45 9.82 -2.00
C TYR A 27 34.78 9.08 -1.95
N GLY A 28 35.28 8.67 -3.12
CA GLY A 28 36.59 8.02 -3.26
C GLY A 28 36.58 6.49 -3.15
N TYR A 29 35.41 5.85 -3.15
CA TYR A 29 35.30 4.39 -3.05
C TYR A 29 36.18 3.66 -4.09
N PRO A 30 36.99 2.66 -3.70
CA PRO A 30 37.03 1.97 -2.40
C PRO A 30 37.90 2.62 -1.31
N LYS A 31 38.58 3.74 -1.57
CA LYS A 31 39.37 4.50 -0.58
C LYS A 31 38.57 5.66 -0.01
N VAL A 32 37.80 5.38 1.03
CA VAL A 32 36.87 6.33 1.63
C VAL A 32 37.51 7.09 2.79
N ARG A 33 36.87 8.21 3.17
CA ARG A 33 37.22 8.92 4.39
C ARG A 33 36.49 8.28 5.57
N ILE A 34 37.22 8.00 6.65
CA ILE A 34 36.64 7.55 7.92
C ILE A 34 36.90 8.62 8.97
N CYS A 35 35.89 8.88 9.79
CA CYS A 35 35.92 9.91 10.80
C CYS A 35 35.35 9.40 12.14
N PRO A 36 36.17 8.78 13.01
CA PRO A 36 35.83 8.68 14.42
C PRO A 36 35.66 10.08 15.02
N ALA A 37 34.64 10.25 15.87
CA ALA A 37 34.34 11.51 16.52
C ALA A 37 34.49 11.40 18.03
N VAL A 38 35.16 12.38 18.64
CA VAL A 38 35.41 12.46 20.08
C VAL A 38 35.10 13.88 20.59
N PRO A 39 34.44 14.05 21.74
CA PRO A 39 34.31 15.36 22.36
C PRO A 39 35.59 15.72 23.13
N PRO A 40 35.89 17.01 23.38
CA PRO A 40 37.09 17.43 24.12
C PRO A 40 36.91 17.33 25.66
N PHE A 41 36.12 16.37 26.14
CA PHE A 41 35.83 16.16 27.56
C PHE A 41 35.41 14.71 27.83
N THR A 42 35.53 14.28 29.09
CA THR A 42 35.14 12.96 29.56
C THR A 42 33.80 13.00 30.31
N GLY A 43 33.10 11.85 30.37
CA GLY A 43 31.82 11.71 31.08
C GLY A 43 30.75 10.97 30.27
N ASP A 44 29.49 11.08 30.69
CA ASP A 44 28.38 10.46 29.96
C ASP A 44 27.99 11.28 28.73
N THR A 45 28.48 10.83 27.58
CA THR A 45 28.20 11.45 26.29
C THR A 45 27.19 10.66 25.47
N LYS A 46 26.56 9.61 26.01
CA LYS A 46 25.70 8.69 25.23
C LYS A 46 24.66 9.42 24.39
N VAL A 47 24.06 10.47 24.95
CA VAL A 47 23.06 11.29 24.26
C VAL A 47 23.62 12.01 23.02
N TYR A 48 24.92 12.19 22.86
CA TYR A 48 25.52 12.99 21.77
C TYR A 48 25.46 12.31 20.39
N ASP A 49 25.20 10.99 20.35
CA ASP A 49 25.06 10.22 19.11
C ASP A 49 24.00 9.11 19.21
N THR A 50 22.95 9.34 20.01
CA THR A 50 21.81 8.40 20.14
C THR A 50 20.50 9.10 19.76
N PRO A 51 20.13 9.10 18.46
CA PRO A 51 18.91 9.75 17.98
C PRO A 51 17.62 9.34 18.68
N GLU A 52 17.51 8.10 19.12
CA GLU A 52 16.36 7.59 19.86
C GLU A 52 16.11 8.35 21.18
N MET A 53 17.13 9.03 21.73
CA MET A 53 17.03 9.87 22.93
C MET A 53 16.68 11.34 22.62
N TRP A 54 16.68 11.75 21.34
CA TRP A 54 16.47 13.15 20.94
C TRP A 54 15.00 13.54 20.70
N ARG A 55 14.06 12.63 20.92
CA ARG A 55 12.64 12.84 20.60
C ARG A 55 12.01 14.06 21.28
N GLU A 56 12.45 14.35 22.50
CA GLU A 56 12.00 15.51 23.31
C GLU A 56 13.10 16.56 23.49
N VAL A 57 14.23 16.43 22.79
CA VAL A 57 15.34 17.37 22.87
C VAL A 57 15.18 18.45 21.78
N PRO A 58 15.24 19.75 22.12
CA PRO A 58 15.19 20.82 21.12
C PRO A 58 16.28 20.67 20.05
N VAL A 59 15.96 21.03 18.80
CA VAL A 59 16.87 20.90 17.65
C VAL A 59 18.19 21.62 17.89
N GLU A 60 18.14 22.81 18.50
CA GLU A 60 19.30 23.62 18.83
C GLU A 60 20.24 22.87 19.78
N ARG A 61 19.70 22.17 20.77
CA ARG A 61 20.49 21.39 21.73
C ARG A 61 21.09 20.14 21.08
N VAL A 62 20.38 19.51 20.15
CA VAL A 62 20.95 18.41 19.34
C VAL A 62 22.12 18.92 18.51
N LEU A 63 21.99 20.09 17.88
CA LEU A 63 23.09 20.70 17.15
C LEU A 63 24.31 20.98 18.03
N GLU A 64 24.10 21.47 19.25
CA GLU A 64 25.19 21.66 20.22
C GLU A 64 25.94 20.35 20.50
N PHE A 65 25.21 19.25 20.75
CA PHE A 65 25.83 17.93 20.93
C PHE A 65 26.68 17.53 19.72
N ARG A 66 26.17 17.80 18.51
CA ARG A 66 26.86 17.42 17.28
C ARG A 66 28.05 18.32 16.95
N TYR A 67 27.97 19.60 17.28
CA TYR A 67 29.06 20.56 17.08
C TYR A 67 30.18 20.43 18.10
N SER A 68 29.91 19.88 19.29
CA SER A 68 30.96 19.57 20.27
C SER A 68 31.80 18.34 19.90
N MET A 69 31.36 17.55 18.92
CA MET A 69 32.11 16.38 18.44
C MET A 69 33.21 16.79 17.45
N ILE A 70 34.44 16.36 17.72
CA ILE A 70 35.61 16.64 16.90
C ILE A 70 35.97 15.40 16.09
N LEU A 71 36.10 15.55 14.77
CA LEU A 71 36.31 14.44 13.83
C LEU A 71 37.78 14.27 13.45
N GLY A 72 38.34 13.09 13.72
CA GLY A 72 39.64 12.65 13.22
C GLY A 72 39.53 12.04 11.82
N GLN A 73 40.12 12.65 10.79
CA GLN A 73 39.96 12.18 9.40
C GLN A 73 41.08 11.23 8.99
N PHE A 74 40.71 10.02 8.58
CA PHE A 74 41.58 9.04 7.93
C PHE A 74 41.14 8.77 6.49
N ARG A 75 42.07 8.38 5.62
CA ARG A 75 41.77 7.78 4.32
C ARG A 75 42.20 6.32 4.37
N ALA A 76 41.25 5.41 4.17
CA ALA A 76 41.51 3.98 4.26
C ALA A 76 40.73 3.23 3.18
N ASP A 77 41.24 2.06 2.81
CA ASP A 77 40.52 1.11 1.97
C ASP A 77 39.38 0.46 2.78
N VAL A 78 38.24 0.25 2.13
CA VAL A 78 37.02 -0.27 2.78
C VAL A 78 37.14 -1.67 3.36
N ARG A 79 38.14 -2.48 2.97
CA ARG A 79 38.23 -3.90 3.37
C ARG A 79 39.00 -4.13 4.67
N ARG A 80 40.25 -3.69 4.74
CA ARG A 80 41.11 -3.85 5.92
C ARG A 80 42.22 -2.80 5.96
N SER A 81 42.32 -2.10 7.08
CA SER A 81 43.45 -1.28 7.51
C SER A 81 43.40 -1.09 9.02
N LYS A 82 44.50 -0.65 9.67
CA LYS A 82 44.53 -0.37 11.12
C LYS A 82 43.43 0.62 11.53
N GLU A 83 43.16 1.62 10.68
CA GLU A 83 42.11 2.64 10.92
C GLU A 83 40.69 2.08 10.81
N VAL A 84 40.48 1.05 9.98
CA VAL A 84 39.20 0.35 9.87
C VAL A 84 38.91 -0.46 11.13
N GLU A 85 39.93 -1.12 11.69
CA GLU A 85 39.80 -1.93 12.91
C GLU A 85 39.38 -1.08 14.12
N VAL A 86 39.99 0.10 14.29
CA VAL A 86 39.60 1.05 15.35
C VAL A 86 38.11 1.42 15.23
N VAL A 87 37.67 1.72 14.01
CA VAL A 87 36.28 2.13 13.76
C VAL A 87 35.30 0.98 13.98
N GLN A 88 35.70 -0.25 13.60
CA GLN A 88 34.95 -1.46 13.89
C GLN A 88 34.80 -1.65 15.39
N GLU A 89 35.90 -1.57 16.14
CA GLU A 89 35.90 -1.71 17.60
C GLU A 89 35.01 -0.66 18.26
N MET A 90 35.18 0.63 17.94
CA MET A 90 34.33 1.70 18.48
C MET A 90 32.84 1.39 18.24
N SER A 91 32.47 0.93 17.05
CA SER A 91 31.06 0.67 16.69
C SER A 91 30.38 -0.42 17.52
N LEU A 92 31.13 -1.29 18.20
CA LEU A 92 30.57 -2.39 19.00
C LEU A 92 29.87 -1.90 20.28
N TYR A 93 30.26 -0.73 20.78
CA TYR A 93 29.78 -0.20 22.06
C TYR A 93 28.54 0.68 21.90
N ASP A 94 27.65 0.66 22.89
CA ASP A 94 26.45 1.52 22.98
C ASP A 94 26.53 2.52 24.16
N LYS A 95 27.66 2.51 24.87
CA LYS A 95 28.00 3.37 26.00
C LYS A 95 29.26 4.17 25.67
N PRO A 96 29.50 5.29 26.36
CA PRO A 96 30.69 6.09 26.14
C PRO A 96 31.98 5.29 26.34
N ILE A 97 32.96 5.53 25.46
CA ILE A 97 34.30 4.94 25.51
C ILE A 97 35.35 6.05 25.55
N ASP A 98 36.41 5.87 26.31
CA ASP A 98 37.47 6.87 26.40
C ASP A 98 38.42 6.70 25.23
N VAL A 99 38.47 7.73 24.39
CA VAL A 99 39.22 7.73 23.14
C VAL A 99 40.16 8.92 23.12
N GLU A 100 41.41 8.64 22.79
CA GLU A 100 42.40 9.65 22.47
C GLU A 100 42.59 9.74 20.96
N VAL A 101 42.58 10.96 20.43
CA VAL A 101 42.84 11.23 19.01
C VAL A 101 43.98 12.23 18.89
N SER A 102 45.07 11.80 18.24
CA SER A 102 46.20 12.64 17.91
C SER A 102 46.07 13.19 16.50
N PHE A 103 46.04 14.50 16.34
CA PHE A 103 45.84 15.19 15.06
C PHE A 103 47.15 15.63 14.42
N ALA A 104 47.21 15.54 13.09
CA ALA A 104 48.36 16.04 12.33
C ALA A 104 48.48 17.57 12.36
N LYS A 105 47.35 18.25 12.58
CA LYS A 105 47.24 19.71 12.70
C LYS A 105 46.04 20.05 13.59
N PRO A 106 46.02 21.23 14.23
CA PRO A 106 44.88 21.66 15.04
C PRO A 106 43.55 21.54 14.29
N PRO A 107 42.53 20.89 14.89
CA PRO A 107 41.18 20.84 14.34
C PRO A 107 40.63 22.22 14.03
N SER A 108 40.00 22.35 12.86
CA SER A 108 39.39 23.62 12.43
C SER A 108 37.92 23.43 12.12
N VAL A 109 37.12 24.43 12.44
CA VAL A 109 35.69 24.44 12.12
C VAL A 109 35.54 24.73 10.63
N ARG A 110 35.21 23.71 9.85
CA ARG A 110 34.64 23.87 8.51
C ARG A 110 33.25 23.27 8.55
N ALA A 111 32.23 24.11 8.46
CA ALA A 111 30.85 23.63 8.36
C ALA A 111 30.69 22.82 7.08
N PHE A 112 30.39 21.53 7.22
CA PHE A 112 29.98 20.66 6.13
C PHE A 112 28.47 20.46 6.24
N PHE A 113 27.74 20.81 5.20
CA PHE A 113 26.28 20.64 5.15
C PHE A 113 25.96 19.39 4.31
N ASP A 114 25.23 18.41 4.87
CA ASP A 114 24.70 17.24 4.17
C ASP A 114 23.23 17.05 4.54
N ASP A 115 22.39 16.64 3.59
CA ASP A 115 20.93 16.56 3.77
C ASP A 115 20.50 15.34 4.61
N VAL A 116 21.36 14.34 4.77
CA VAL A 116 21.04 13.07 5.45
C VAL A 116 21.64 12.98 6.84
N LEU A 117 22.76 13.66 7.07
CA LEU A 117 23.53 13.56 8.31
C LEU A 117 23.39 14.84 9.13
N PRO A 118 23.38 14.73 10.48
CA PRO A 118 23.57 15.89 11.32
C PRO A 118 24.93 16.56 11.01
N PRO A 119 25.06 17.89 11.21
CA PRO A 119 26.34 18.56 11.02
C PRO A 119 27.36 18.01 12.02
N PHE A 120 28.63 18.22 11.72
CA PHE A 120 29.71 17.84 12.62
C PHE A 120 30.48 19.08 13.09
N GLY A 121 31.16 18.95 14.23
CA GLY A 121 32.05 19.97 14.77
C GLY A 121 33.37 20.13 14.01
N ALA A 122 34.41 20.56 14.74
CA ALA A 122 35.74 20.75 14.17
C ALA A 122 36.30 19.45 13.60
N SER A 123 37.16 19.53 12.60
CA SER A 123 37.82 18.34 12.04
C SER A 123 39.25 18.61 11.59
N ALA A 124 40.08 17.57 11.64
CA ALA A 124 41.43 17.57 11.09
C ALA A 124 41.87 16.13 10.75
N PRO A 125 42.88 15.96 9.86
CA PRO A 125 43.54 14.68 9.66
C PRO A 125 44.11 14.15 10.98
N ALA A 126 43.80 12.90 11.30
CA ALA A 126 44.31 12.23 12.49
C ALA A 126 45.52 11.35 12.14
N LYS A 127 46.45 11.25 13.09
CA LYS A 127 47.64 10.39 13.02
C LYS A 127 47.35 9.04 13.66
N GLU A 128 46.72 9.06 14.82
CA GLU A 128 46.42 7.87 15.61
C GLU A 128 45.15 8.07 16.43
N VAL A 129 44.48 6.95 16.73
CA VAL A 129 43.33 6.87 17.62
C VAL A 129 43.55 5.69 18.56
N ILE A 130 43.45 5.94 19.86
CA ILE A 130 43.67 4.95 20.92
C ILE A 130 42.41 4.87 21.77
N ILE A 131 41.94 3.66 22.03
CA ILE A 131 40.84 3.40 22.95
C ILE A 131 41.46 2.99 24.28
N HIS A 132 41.29 3.81 25.32
CA HIS A 132 41.89 3.58 26.64
C HIS A 132 41.01 2.71 27.53
N SER A 133 39.71 2.96 27.50
CA SER A 133 38.72 2.28 28.34
C SER A 133 37.43 2.07 27.58
N ALA A 134 36.93 0.84 27.59
CA ALA A 134 35.65 0.49 26.98
C ALA A 134 34.86 -0.48 27.88
N PRO A 135 33.53 -0.27 28.04
CA PRO A 135 32.69 -1.21 28.74
C PRO A 135 32.47 -2.46 27.88
N ARG A 136 31.92 -3.54 28.44
CA ARG A 136 31.60 -4.72 27.62
C ARG A 136 30.52 -4.39 26.56
N PRO A 137 30.69 -4.79 25.28
CA PRO A 137 29.67 -4.63 24.26
C PRO A 137 28.36 -5.36 24.64
N PRO A 138 27.20 -4.94 24.11
CA PRO A 138 25.96 -5.70 24.26
C PRO A 138 26.14 -7.14 23.73
N LYS A 139 25.69 -8.14 24.49
CA LYS A 139 25.85 -9.58 24.13
C LYS A 139 25.33 -9.92 22.73
N ALA A 140 24.26 -9.27 22.29
CA ALA A 140 23.71 -9.48 20.95
C ALA A 140 24.65 -8.98 19.85
N VAL A 141 25.31 -7.83 20.08
CA VAL A 141 26.32 -7.26 19.18
C VAL A 141 27.58 -8.13 19.16
N GLU A 142 28.05 -8.55 20.34
CA GLU A 142 29.20 -9.47 20.47
C GLU A 142 28.97 -10.76 19.67
N LYS A 143 27.79 -11.39 19.84
CA LYS A 143 27.42 -12.60 19.09
C LYS A 143 27.48 -12.38 17.58
N VAL A 144 26.82 -11.34 17.08
CA VAL A 144 26.75 -11.04 15.63
C VAL A 144 28.13 -10.67 15.07
N TYR A 145 28.96 -10.01 15.86
CA TYR A 145 30.32 -9.65 15.46
C TYR A 145 31.21 -10.90 15.30
N TYR A 146 31.14 -11.87 16.21
CA TYR A 146 31.96 -13.09 16.10
C TYR A 146 31.38 -14.13 15.12
N ASP A 147 30.09 -14.07 14.82
CA ASP A 147 29.45 -14.93 13.81
C ASP A 147 29.74 -14.38 12.40
N THR A 148 30.79 -14.90 11.76
CA THR A 148 31.23 -14.48 10.42
C THR A 148 30.40 -15.07 9.28
N ASP A 149 29.59 -16.10 9.57
CA ASP A 149 28.74 -16.76 8.57
C ASP A 149 27.34 -16.11 8.47
N LEU A 150 26.95 -15.34 9.49
CA LEU A 150 25.67 -14.65 9.53
C LEU A 150 25.55 -13.57 8.45
N ARG A 151 24.47 -13.63 7.66
CA ARG A 151 24.22 -12.62 6.62
C ARG A 151 23.84 -11.29 7.25
N ALA A 152 24.24 -10.17 6.62
CA ALA A 152 23.99 -8.83 7.15
C ALA A 152 22.49 -8.56 7.41
N VAL A 153 21.61 -9.06 6.53
CA VAL A 153 20.15 -8.96 6.70
C VAL A 153 19.70 -9.65 7.99
N GLU A 154 20.10 -10.89 8.21
CA GLU A 154 19.75 -11.69 9.40
C GLU A 154 20.34 -11.08 10.67
N ALA A 155 21.57 -10.58 10.60
CA ALA A 155 22.24 -9.87 11.67
C ALA A 155 21.46 -8.61 12.11
N MET A 156 21.07 -7.76 11.16
CA MET A 156 20.28 -6.55 11.46
C MET A 156 18.95 -6.91 12.11
N SER A 157 18.24 -7.90 11.55
CA SER A 157 16.99 -8.42 12.12
C SER A 157 17.15 -8.94 13.54
N TYR A 158 18.19 -9.75 13.78
CA TYR A 158 18.48 -10.33 15.09
C TYR A 158 18.76 -9.24 16.14
N LEU A 159 19.57 -8.23 15.79
CA LEU A 159 19.89 -7.12 16.68
C LEU A 159 18.65 -6.30 17.02
N TYR A 160 17.83 -6.00 16.02
CA TYR A 160 16.61 -5.22 16.19
C TYR A 160 15.59 -5.91 17.11
N GLU A 161 15.33 -7.22 16.91
CA GLU A 161 14.43 -8.00 17.76
C GLU A 161 14.93 -8.14 19.22
N ARG A 162 16.23 -7.95 19.46
CA ARG A 162 16.83 -7.93 20.81
C ARG A 162 16.89 -6.53 21.42
N GLY A 163 16.28 -5.53 20.79
CA GLY A 163 16.16 -4.18 21.31
C GLY A 163 17.39 -3.31 21.12
N VAL A 164 18.32 -3.69 20.23
CA VAL A 164 19.43 -2.81 19.84
C VAL A 164 18.88 -1.63 19.02
N ALA A 165 19.31 -0.42 19.37
CA ALA A 165 18.84 0.80 18.73
C ALA A 165 19.14 0.81 17.22
N VAL A 166 18.23 1.37 16.41
CA VAL A 166 18.37 1.41 14.95
C VAL A 166 19.62 2.20 14.56
N SER A 167 19.90 3.30 15.25
CA SER A 167 21.13 4.08 15.08
C SER A 167 22.40 3.27 15.35
N HIS A 168 22.39 2.36 16.32
CA HIS A 168 23.53 1.48 16.61
C HIS A 168 23.72 0.44 15.51
N ILE A 169 22.64 -0.18 15.03
CA ILE A 169 22.69 -1.11 13.88
C ILE A 169 23.25 -0.41 12.63
N GLN A 170 22.87 0.86 12.40
CA GLN A 170 23.41 1.68 11.30
C GLN A 170 24.91 1.91 11.45
N LYS A 171 25.40 2.18 12.66
CA LYS A 171 26.85 2.31 12.93
C LYS A 171 27.59 1.00 12.69
N LEU A 172 27.06 -0.12 13.16
CA LEU A 172 27.63 -1.45 12.93
C LEU A 172 27.74 -1.77 11.42
N LEU A 173 26.67 -1.55 10.65
CA LEU A 173 26.70 -1.74 9.20
C LEU A 173 27.70 -0.79 8.52
N SER A 174 27.73 0.48 8.94
CA SER A 174 28.64 1.48 8.36
C SER A 174 30.11 1.16 8.63
N ALA A 175 30.43 0.70 9.83
CA ALA A 175 31.76 0.23 10.22
C ALA A 175 32.13 -1.14 9.61
N GLY A 176 31.22 -1.78 8.88
CA GLY A 176 31.47 -3.06 8.23
C GLY A 176 31.60 -4.22 9.22
N THR A 177 30.95 -4.16 10.38
CA THR A 177 30.99 -5.24 11.39
C THR A 177 29.92 -6.32 11.16
N LEU A 178 29.00 -6.11 10.21
CA LEU A 178 27.89 -7.02 9.90
C LEU A 178 28.09 -7.75 8.56
N GLY A 179 27.68 -9.02 8.51
CA GLY A 179 27.65 -9.83 7.30
C GLY A 179 28.90 -10.66 7.04
N VAL A 180 28.85 -11.44 5.95
CA VAL A 180 29.89 -12.39 5.54
C VAL A 180 31.07 -11.69 4.85
N LYS A 181 30.79 -10.74 3.95
CA LYS A 181 31.80 -9.94 3.24
C LYS A 181 31.87 -8.54 3.84
N ARG A 182 32.54 -8.45 4.99
CA ARG A 182 32.67 -7.23 5.78
C ARG A 182 33.50 -6.17 5.07
N MET A 183 32.91 -5.01 4.86
CA MET A 183 33.56 -3.82 4.32
C MET A 183 32.85 -2.57 4.82
N LEU A 184 33.55 -1.45 4.88
CA LEU A 184 32.95 -0.17 5.23
C LEU A 184 31.85 0.20 4.26
N VAL A 185 30.71 0.61 4.82
CA VAL A 185 29.56 1.11 4.07
C VAL A 185 29.42 2.60 4.38
N PRO A 186 29.39 3.49 3.36
CA PRO A 186 29.11 4.91 3.58
C PRO A 186 27.89 5.11 4.47
N THR A 187 28.00 5.97 5.47
CA THR A 187 26.97 6.09 6.53
C THR A 187 25.59 6.40 5.97
N ARG A 188 25.52 7.22 4.91
CA ARG A 188 24.27 7.50 4.18
C ARG A 188 23.61 6.25 3.60
N TRP A 189 24.39 5.32 3.06
CA TRP A 189 23.87 4.06 2.50
C TRP A 189 23.51 3.09 3.60
N ALA A 190 24.29 3.04 4.68
CA ALA A 190 24.01 2.21 5.85
C ALA A 190 22.67 2.59 6.49
N ILE A 191 22.40 3.89 6.67
CA ILE A 191 21.12 4.38 7.21
C ILE A 191 19.94 3.87 6.37
N THR A 192 19.99 4.11 5.05
CA THR A 192 18.90 3.66 4.17
C THR A 192 18.78 2.14 4.12
N ALA A 193 19.89 1.41 4.08
CA ALA A 193 19.88 -0.05 3.99
C ALA A 193 19.28 -0.70 5.24
N VAL A 194 19.62 -0.21 6.43
CA VAL A 194 19.04 -0.69 7.69
C VAL A 194 17.55 -0.38 7.73
N ASP A 195 17.17 0.87 7.45
CA ASP A 195 15.76 1.29 7.52
C ASP A 195 14.89 0.54 6.50
N ASP A 196 15.38 0.33 5.27
CA ASP A 196 14.72 -0.45 4.23
C ASP A 196 14.58 -1.93 4.62
N THR A 197 15.64 -2.54 5.14
CA THR A 197 15.66 -3.96 5.50
C THR A 197 14.71 -4.25 6.66
N LEU A 198 14.83 -3.49 7.75
CA LEU A 198 13.98 -3.64 8.93
C LEU A 198 12.51 -3.37 8.59
N SER A 199 12.24 -2.32 7.81
CA SER A 199 10.85 -2.00 7.42
C SER A 199 10.25 -3.11 6.56
N LYS A 200 10.97 -3.68 5.58
CA LYS A 200 10.46 -4.80 4.75
C LYS A 200 10.06 -6.01 5.58
N GLN A 201 10.91 -6.41 6.52
CA GLN A 201 10.61 -7.55 7.39
C GLN A 201 9.36 -7.32 8.24
N ILE A 202 9.24 -6.13 8.84
CA ILE A 202 8.06 -5.76 9.63
C ILE A 202 6.82 -5.69 8.74
N ILE A 203 6.94 -5.15 7.53
CA ILE A 203 5.84 -5.04 6.56
C ILE A 203 5.32 -6.42 6.17
N ASP A 204 6.19 -7.41 5.96
CA ASP A 204 5.77 -8.77 5.61
C ASP A 204 4.96 -9.45 6.72
N GLU A 205 5.25 -9.12 7.99
CA GLU A 205 4.42 -9.48 9.13
C GLU A 205 3.09 -8.71 9.12
N VAL A 206 3.14 -7.38 8.97
CA VAL A 206 1.95 -6.49 8.96
C VAL A 206 0.96 -6.89 7.87
N LYS A 207 1.44 -7.35 6.71
CA LYS A 207 0.58 -7.81 5.59
C LYS A 207 -0.32 -8.99 5.95
N GLN A 208 0.03 -9.76 6.99
CA GLN A 208 -0.78 -10.88 7.46
C GLN A 208 -1.92 -10.46 8.38
N TYR A 209 -1.88 -9.24 8.92
CA TYR A 209 -2.89 -8.74 9.84
C TYR A 209 -4.16 -8.24 9.14
N GLU A 210 -5.25 -8.18 9.89
CA GLU A 210 -6.50 -7.56 9.45
C GLU A 210 -6.33 -6.05 9.26
N THR A 211 -7.10 -5.48 8.33
CA THR A 211 -7.08 -4.04 8.12
C THR A 211 -7.70 -3.31 9.30
N ILE A 212 -7.30 -2.05 9.53
CA ILE A 212 -8.09 -1.14 10.35
C ILE A 212 -9.51 -0.98 9.76
N ASP A 213 -10.44 -0.57 10.60
CA ASP A 213 -11.88 -0.49 10.33
C ASP A 213 -12.33 0.91 9.90
N ARG A 214 -11.68 1.94 10.44
CA ARG A 214 -11.94 3.37 10.15
C ARG A 214 -10.67 4.09 9.70
N TYR A 215 -10.83 5.24 9.07
CA TYR A 215 -9.72 6.13 8.76
C TYR A 215 -9.19 6.74 10.05
N ARG A 216 -7.86 6.74 10.24
CA ARG A 216 -7.21 7.34 11.41
C ARG A 216 -6.26 8.43 10.97
N VAL A 217 -6.44 9.63 11.50
CA VAL A 217 -5.58 10.78 11.20
C VAL A 217 -4.77 11.17 12.43
N PHE A 218 -3.45 11.17 12.25
CA PHE A 218 -2.50 11.71 13.21
C PHE A 218 -1.96 13.04 12.71
N VAL A 219 -1.75 13.96 13.66
CA VAL A 219 -1.17 15.27 13.38
C VAL A 219 -0.14 15.60 14.46
N LEU A 220 1.05 16.01 14.04
CA LEU A 220 2.09 16.52 14.93
C LEU A 220 2.68 17.80 14.35
N LYS A 221 2.68 18.88 15.15
CA LYS A 221 3.39 20.13 14.84
C LYS A 221 4.59 20.24 15.77
N GLU A 222 5.80 20.24 15.22
CA GLU A 222 7.04 20.23 16.00
C GLU A 222 8.14 20.96 15.24
N SER A 223 8.89 21.84 15.91
CA SER A 223 10.07 22.51 15.33
C SER A 223 9.87 23.07 13.90
N LYS A 224 8.78 23.82 13.66
CA LYS A 224 8.39 24.38 12.34
C LYS A 224 8.12 23.33 11.25
N ASN A 225 7.79 22.11 11.64
CA ASN A 225 7.35 21.05 10.75
C ASN A 225 5.94 20.63 11.14
N LEU A 226 5.13 20.32 10.14
CA LEU A 226 3.86 19.60 10.31
C LEU A 226 4.06 18.19 9.76
N PHE A 227 3.78 17.19 10.58
CA PHE A 227 3.66 15.79 10.17
C PHE A 227 2.20 15.38 10.24
N VAL A 228 1.74 14.70 9.20
CA VAL A 228 0.39 14.15 9.11
C VAL A 228 0.50 12.70 8.66
N ALA A 229 -0.24 11.80 9.29
CA ALA A 229 -0.47 10.45 8.77
C ALA A 229 -1.97 10.17 8.68
N ILE A 230 -2.41 9.73 7.51
CA ILE A 230 -3.75 9.19 7.28
C ILE A 230 -3.58 7.69 7.07
N LEU A 231 -4.13 6.89 7.98
CA LEU A 231 -4.20 5.44 7.85
C LEU A 231 -5.59 5.09 7.32
N CYS A 232 -5.65 4.42 6.18
CA CYS A 232 -6.90 4.02 5.53
C CYS A 232 -7.18 2.52 5.76
N PRO A 233 -8.47 2.11 5.84
CA PRO A 233 -8.92 0.73 6.04
C PRO A 233 -8.74 -0.15 4.80
N SER A 234 -7.51 -0.22 4.29
CA SER A 234 -7.13 -0.92 3.07
C SER A 234 -5.84 -1.73 3.26
N PRO A 235 -5.57 -2.74 2.42
CA PRO A 235 -4.32 -3.50 2.47
C PRO A 235 -3.09 -2.61 2.28
N TRP A 236 -1.94 -3.06 2.78
CA TRP A 236 -0.70 -2.27 2.82
C TRP A 236 -0.41 -1.60 1.48
N SER A 237 -0.19 -0.29 1.57
CA SER A 237 0.39 0.57 0.57
C SER A 237 0.93 1.76 1.35
N TYR A 238 2.04 2.34 0.92
CA TYR A 238 2.70 3.39 1.69
C TYR A 238 3.06 4.56 0.79
N GLU A 239 2.76 5.77 1.24
CA GLU A 239 3.17 7.00 0.58
C GLU A 239 3.85 7.94 1.57
N TRP A 240 4.98 8.50 1.15
CA TRP A 240 5.66 9.59 1.83
C TRP A 240 5.67 10.80 0.92
N GLY A 241 5.31 11.95 1.47
CA GLY A 241 5.35 13.24 0.77
C GLY A 241 6.06 14.31 1.58
N GLU A 242 6.87 15.14 0.92
CA GLU A 242 7.47 16.33 1.51
C GLU A 242 7.09 17.59 0.74
N ALA A 243 6.74 18.63 1.48
CA ALA A 243 6.56 19.98 0.99
C ALA A 243 7.58 20.91 1.64
N TRP A 244 8.44 21.52 0.82
CA TRP A 244 9.47 22.45 1.26
C TRP A 244 9.04 23.88 0.95
N TYR A 245 8.75 24.68 1.98
CA TYR A 245 8.44 26.10 1.81
C TYR A 245 9.68 26.91 1.43
N PRO A 246 9.54 28.10 0.82
CA PRO A 246 10.64 29.04 0.66
C PRO A 246 11.32 29.35 1.99
N ASP A 247 12.61 29.71 1.94
CA ASP A 247 13.41 30.02 3.14
C ASP A 247 13.61 28.83 4.11
N THR A 248 13.57 27.61 3.57
CA THR A 248 13.96 26.37 4.25
C THR A 248 15.26 25.83 3.69
N THR A 249 15.91 24.92 4.42
CA THR A 249 17.23 24.40 4.03
C THR A 249 17.26 23.88 2.58
N TRP A 250 16.17 23.22 2.15
CA TRP A 250 16.09 22.47 0.88
C TRP A 250 15.32 23.18 -0.23
N ASN A 251 14.85 24.40 0.00
CA ASN A 251 14.18 25.17 -1.03
C ASN A 251 14.78 26.58 -1.19
N ARG A 252 15.59 26.73 -2.24
CA ARG A 252 16.18 28.01 -2.66
C ARG A 252 15.27 28.83 -3.58
N THR A 253 14.07 28.33 -3.88
CA THR A 253 13.12 28.97 -4.80
C THR A 253 12.03 29.73 -4.04
N ARG A 254 11.29 30.59 -4.75
CA ARG A 254 10.15 31.35 -4.19
C ARG A 254 8.83 30.55 -4.15
N LYS A 255 8.78 29.31 -4.67
CA LYS A 255 7.57 28.49 -4.70
C LYS A 255 7.73 27.30 -3.76
N VAL A 256 6.64 26.86 -3.12
CA VAL A 256 6.66 25.61 -2.34
C VAL A 256 6.88 24.43 -3.29
N GLY A 257 7.94 23.66 -3.06
CA GLY A 257 8.21 22.42 -3.77
C GLY A 257 7.46 21.27 -3.09
N VAL A 258 6.83 20.39 -3.86
CA VAL A 258 6.07 19.24 -3.33
C VAL A 258 6.47 18.00 -4.12
N LEU A 259 6.89 16.96 -3.42
CA LEU A 259 7.24 15.68 -4.02
C LEU A 259 6.67 14.54 -3.17
N THR A 260 6.15 13.52 -3.85
CA THR A 260 5.59 12.32 -3.25
C THR A 260 6.22 11.09 -3.88
N ASP A 261 6.44 10.06 -3.07
CA ASP A 261 6.78 8.71 -3.53
C ASP A 261 5.85 7.73 -2.85
N SER A 262 5.39 6.72 -3.60
CA SER A 262 4.45 5.72 -3.12
C SER A 262 4.90 4.30 -3.46
N GLU A 263 4.37 3.33 -2.73
CA GLU A 263 4.51 1.90 -3.02
C GLU A 263 3.18 1.18 -2.80
N GLY A 264 2.95 0.16 -3.60
CA GLY A 264 1.80 -0.73 -3.44
C GLY A 264 2.10 -1.89 -2.50
N PHE A 265 1.20 -2.88 -2.50
CA PHE A 265 1.32 -4.07 -1.66
C PHE A 265 2.64 -4.85 -1.87
N PHE A 266 3.18 -4.84 -3.09
CA PHE A 266 4.42 -5.55 -3.44
C PHE A 266 5.69 -4.71 -3.22
N GLY A 267 5.58 -3.49 -2.72
CA GLY A 267 6.72 -2.60 -2.47
C GLY A 267 7.26 -1.93 -3.73
N ARG A 268 8.50 -1.45 -3.66
CA ARG A 268 9.23 -0.77 -4.75
C ARG A 268 10.38 -1.61 -5.27
N THR A 269 10.62 -1.54 -6.57
CA THR A 269 11.83 -2.06 -7.24
C THR A 269 12.89 -0.98 -7.43
N THR A 270 12.53 0.30 -7.32
CA THR A 270 13.42 1.45 -7.52
C THR A 270 13.60 2.28 -6.26
N TYR A 271 14.77 2.91 -6.15
CA TYR A 271 15.09 3.81 -5.04
C TYR A 271 14.14 5.01 -4.99
N ALA A 272 13.74 5.43 -3.78
CA ALA A 272 12.86 6.59 -3.60
C ALA A 272 13.57 7.90 -3.98
N ARG A 273 12.90 8.76 -4.75
CA ARG A 273 13.38 10.11 -5.13
C ARG A 273 13.54 11.00 -3.90
N LEU A 274 12.68 10.83 -2.89
CA LEU A 274 12.77 11.50 -1.60
C LEU A 274 13.93 11.01 -0.71
N GLY A 275 14.69 10.00 -1.14
CA GLY A 275 15.88 9.53 -0.45
C GLY A 275 15.60 8.82 0.87
N GLY A 276 16.53 8.95 1.82
CA GLY A 276 16.51 8.20 3.09
C GLY A 276 15.27 8.46 3.94
N CYS A 277 14.70 9.67 3.89
CA CYS A 277 13.47 10.02 4.61
C CYS A 277 12.30 9.07 4.30
N TYR A 278 12.22 8.56 3.06
CA TYR A 278 11.18 7.61 2.66
C TYR A 278 11.26 6.32 3.49
N TYR A 279 12.45 5.75 3.61
CA TYR A 279 12.67 4.47 4.32
C TYR A 279 12.57 4.64 5.83
N SER A 280 13.13 5.74 6.36
CA SER A 280 13.03 6.09 7.78
C SER A 280 11.58 6.29 8.23
N SER A 281 10.76 6.97 7.41
CA SER A 281 9.34 7.18 7.68
C SER A 281 8.51 5.91 7.53
N ARG A 282 8.83 5.08 6.53
CA ARG A 282 8.20 3.78 6.32
C ARG A 282 8.45 2.84 7.51
N LEU A 283 9.69 2.81 8.04
CA LEU A 283 10.03 2.03 9.23
C LEU A 283 9.18 2.43 10.43
N ALA A 284 9.13 3.72 10.78
CA ALA A 284 8.32 4.20 11.91
C ALA A 284 6.83 3.86 11.76
N THR A 285 6.30 3.95 10.54
CA THR A 285 4.90 3.59 10.23
C THR A 285 4.65 2.09 10.35
N ALA A 286 5.57 1.27 9.84
CA ALA A 286 5.49 -0.19 9.93
C ALA A 286 5.56 -0.67 11.39
N GLU A 287 6.43 -0.07 12.20
CA GLU A 287 6.53 -0.32 13.65
C GLU A 287 5.20 -0.06 14.37
N TYR A 288 4.54 1.06 14.05
CA TYR A 288 3.23 1.39 14.62
C TYR A 288 2.18 0.33 14.27
N LEU A 289 2.08 -0.05 13.00
CA LEU A 289 1.12 -1.05 12.52
C LEU A 289 1.38 -2.43 13.13
N ARG A 290 2.66 -2.81 13.28
CA ARG A 290 3.07 -4.03 13.97
C ARG A 290 2.59 -4.04 15.42
N ARG A 291 2.80 -2.93 16.13
CA ARG A 291 2.41 -2.77 17.54
C ARG A 291 0.90 -2.94 17.76
N ILE A 292 0.07 -2.40 16.86
CA ILE A 292 -1.39 -2.53 16.96
C ILE A 292 -1.94 -3.82 16.32
N ARG A 293 -1.07 -4.65 15.71
CA ARG A 293 -1.42 -5.87 14.97
C ARG A 293 -2.54 -5.63 13.95
N ARG A 294 -2.37 -4.59 13.14
CA ARG A 294 -3.30 -4.24 12.04
C ARG A 294 -2.51 -3.80 10.81
N GLN A 295 -3.16 -3.89 9.66
CA GLN A 295 -2.68 -3.39 8.38
C GLN A 295 -3.45 -2.13 7.97
N ALA A 296 -2.82 -1.23 7.23
CA ALA A 296 -3.47 -0.08 6.63
C ALA A 296 -2.72 0.35 5.37
N THR A 297 -3.42 1.06 4.47
CA THR A 297 -2.74 1.98 3.56
C THR A 297 -2.34 3.20 4.37
N ALA A 298 -1.07 3.59 4.35
CA ALA A 298 -0.57 4.73 5.09
C ALA A 298 -0.13 5.85 4.15
N ILE A 299 -0.75 7.02 4.29
CA ILE A 299 -0.45 8.23 3.54
C ILE A 299 0.16 9.22 4.53
N VAL A 300 1.46 9.45 4.42
CA VAL A 300 2.21 10.23 5.41
C VAL A 300 2.85 11.43 4.72
N TRP A 301 2.57 12.62 5.22
CA TRP A 301 3.06 13.87 4.64
C TRP A 301 3.78 14.71 5.68
N ARG A 302 4.73 15.50 5.19
CA ARG A 302 5.48 16.48 5.96
C ARG A 302 5.50 17.82 5.26
N GLU A 303 5.11 18.88 5.97
CA GLU A 303 5.32 20.26 5.55
C GLU A 303 6.45 20.88 6.38
N ILE A 304 7.42 21.48 5.69
CA ILE A 304 8.57 22.15 6.31
C ILE A 304 8.38 23.64 6.12
N TYR A 305 8.17 24.38 7.21
CA TYR A 305 7.83 25.80 7.18
C TYR A 305 9.06 26.73 7.22
N PRO A 306 8.91 28.00 6.76
CA PRO A 306 10.01 28.95 6.69
C PRO A 306 10.80 29.10 8.00
N GLY A 307 12.12 29.21 7.87
CA GLY A 307 13.02 29.33 9.02
C GLY A 307 13.44 28.01 9.66
N PHE A 308 13.08 26.86 9.09
CA PHE A 308 13.76 25.59 9.34
C PHE A 308 14.96 25.48 8.38
N LYS A 309 16.13 25.96 8.82
CA LYS A 309 17.37 26.09 8.03
C LYS A 309 18.49 25.14 8.48
N VAL A 310 18.11 24.03 9.10
CA VAL A 310 19.05 23.11 9.75
C VAL A 310 19.04 21.75 9.02
N PRO A 311 20.19 21.24 8.56
CA PRO A 311 20.33 19.84 8.19
C PRO A 311 20.40 19.01 9.46
N ILE A 312 19.28 18.49 9.93
CA ILE A 312 19.30 17.70 11.17
C ILE A 312 19.54 16.20 10.90
N GLY A 313 19.28 15.75 9.66
CA GLY A 313 19.40 14.35 9.23
C GLY A 313 18.09 13.57 9.28
N VAL A 314 18.08 12.37 8.66
CA VAL A 314 16.85 11.58 8.46
C VAL A 314 16.28 10.97 9.75
N TRP A 315 17.09 10.88 10.81
CA TRP A 315 16.65 10.41 12.12
C TRP A 315 15.47 11.25 12.65
N PHE A 316 15.46 12.56 12.38
CA PHE A 316 14.43 13.46 12.83
C PHE A 316 13.07 13.03 12.30
N VAL A 317 12.98 12.64 11.02
CA VAL A 317 11.73 12.14 10.44
C VAL A 317 11.28 10.86 11.15
N ARG A 318 12.20 9.91 11.39
CA ARG A 318 11.87 8.64 12.08
C ARG A 318 11.35 8.87 13.49
N GLU A 319 12.06 9.68 14.27
CA GLU A 319 11.70 9.92 15.68
C GLU A 319 10.47 10.81 15.84
N MET A 320 10.25 11.79 14.96
CA MET A 320 9.02 12.59 14.95
C MET A 320 7.80 11.76 14.58
N LEU A 321 7.92 10.81 13.64
CA LEU A 321 6.82 9.90 13.34
C LEU A 321 6.55 8.92 14.49
N ARG A 322 7.59 8.40 15.15
CA ARG A 322 7.42 7.61 16.38
C ARG A 322 6.71 8.41 17.48
N LYS A 323 7.05 9.69 17.66
CA LYS A 323 6.36 10.62 18.57
C LYS A 323 4.89 10.79 18.18
N MET A 324 4.63 11.07 16.90
CA MET A 324 3.28 11.24 16.38
C MET A 324 2.41 10.01 16.59
N TYR A 325 2.91 8.81 16.27
CA TYR A 325 2.20 7.54 16.46
C TYR A 325 2.09 7.09 17.92
N ALA A 326 2.84 7.70 18.85
CA ALA A 326 2.62 7.54 20.28
C ALA A 326 1.49 8.45 20.81
N GLY A 327 1.16 9.51 20.07
CA GLY A 327 0.07 10.42 20.39
C GLY A 327 -1.33 9.90 20.05
N LYS A 328 -2.33 10.78 20.20
CA LYS A 328 -3.74 10.49 19.87
C LYS A 328 -3.99 10.70 18.38
N TYR A 329 -4.97 9.98 17.86
CA TYR A 329 -5.52 10.16 16.51
C TYR A 329 -7.00 10.50 16.55
N CYS A 330 -7.51 11.05 15.45
CA CYS A 330 -8.93 11.22 15.19
C CYS A 330 -9.41 10.14 14.21
N GLU A 331 -10.63 9.65 14.39
CA GLU A 331 -11.25 8.65 13.51
C GLU A 331 -12.28 9.26 12.57
N PHE A 332 -12.36 8.73 11.35
CA PHE A 332 -13.30 9.16 10.32
C PHE A 332 -13.85 7.96 9.56
N ASP A 333 -15.09 8.09 9.06
CA ASP A 333 -15.74 7.04 8.27
C ASP A 333 -15.39 7.13 6.78
N THR A 334 -14.98 8.31 6.29
CA THR A 334 -14.64 8.55 4.88
C THR A 334 -13.24 9.17 4.74
N LEU A 335 -12.60 8.96 3.59
CA LEU A 335 -11.35 9.63 3.26
C LEU A 335 -11.55 11.15 3.15
N GLU A 336 -12.71 11.58 2.66
CA GLU A 336 -12.98 13.00 2.44
C GLU A 336 -13.06 13.78 3.77
N ASP A 337 -13.69 13.20 4.80
CA ASP A 337 -13.74 13.82 6.13
C ASP A 337 -12.36 13.85 6.79
N ALA A 338 -11.58 12.78 6.61
CA ALA A 338 -10.17 12.76 7.03
C ALA A 338 -9.35 13.86 6.33
N LEU A 339 -9.53 14.05 5.02
CA LEU A 339 -8.84 15.09 4.24
C LEU A 339 -9.27 16.50 4.66
N ARG A 340 -10.56 16.73 4.91
CA ARG A 340 -11.06 18.01 5.45
C ARG A 340 -10.47 18.32 6.83
N PHE A 341 -10.28 17.31 7.67
CA PHE A 341 -9.62 17.49 8.95
C PHE A 341 -8.14 17.87 8.79
N VAL A 342 -7.44 17.23 7.85
CA VAL A 342 -6.05 17.57 7.52
C VAL A 342 -5.93 18.99 6.96
N ASP A 343 -6.88 19.41 6.12
CA ASP A 343 -6.90 20.75 5.52
C ASP A 343 -6.93 21.87 6.56
N LYS A 344 -7.62 21.66 7.69
CA LYS A 344 -7.63 22.61 8.83
C LYS A 344 -6.25 22.80 9.49
N HIS A 345 -5.33 21.86 9.29
CA HIS A 345 -4.01 21.87 9.93
C HIS A 345 -2.88 22.23 8.97
N SER A 346 -3.06 21.97 7.67
CA SER A 346 -2.10 22.19 6.57
C SER A 346 -2.09 23.65 6.14
N ASN A 347 -0.90 24.23 5.99
CA ASN A 347 -0.78 25.57 5.40
C ASN A 347 -0.72 25.52 3.87
N LEU A 348 -0.47 24.34 3.29
CA LEU A 348 -0.41 24.14 1.84
C LEU A 348 -1.80 23.97 1.23
N GLY A 349 -2.74 23.51 2.06
CA GLY A 349 -4.04 23.02 1.64
C GLY A 349 -3.94 21.60 1.09
N VAL A 350 -4.97 20.80 1.38
CA VAL A 350 -5.03 19.39 0.96
C VAL A 350 -5.14 19.25 -0.55
N GLY A 351 -5.68 20.26 -1.25
CA GLY A 351 -5.84 20.26 -2.71
C GLY A 351 -4.54 19.98 -3.46
N ARG A 352 -3.42 20.59 -3.02
CA ARG A 352 -2.12 20.39 -3.66
C ARG A 352 -1.52 19.02 -3.35
N TRP A 353 -1.77 18.50 -2.14
CA TRP A 353 -1.41 17.14 -1.79
C TRP A 353 -2.18 16.11 -2.61
N ILE A 354 -3.49 16.31 -2.82
CA ILE A 354 -4.33 15.45 -3.67
C ILE A 354 -3.80 15.41 -5.12
N GLU A 355 -3.37 16.56 -5.66
CA GLU A 355 -2.82 16.63 -7.02
C GLU A 355 -1.54 15.78 -7.17
N LYS A 356 -0.71 15.68 -6.12
CA LYS A 356 0.56 14.93 -6.17
C LYS A 356 0.46 13.51 -5.62
N SER A 357 -0.49 13.23 -4.74
CA SER A 357 -0.65 11.94 -4.08
C SER A 357 -1.17 10.89 -5.05
N THR A 358 -0.52 9.72 -5.06
CA THR A 358 -0.99 8.57 -5.84
C THR A 358 -2.04 7.81 -5.04
N LEU A 359 -1.80 7.63 -3.74
CA LEU A 359 -2.68 6.83 -2.89
C LEU A 359 -3.97 7.55 -2.54
N VAL A 360 -3.99 8.88 -2.39
CA VAL A 360 -5.24 9.64 -2.22
C VAL A 360 -6.09 9.57 -3.47
N LYS A 361 -5.52 9.71 -4.68
CA LYS A 361 -6.29 9.56 -5.93
C LYS A 361 -6.89 8.16 -6.04
N ARG A 362 -6.12 7.14 -5.67
CA ARG A 362 -6.61 5.76 -5.61
C ARG A 362 -7.73 5.58 -4.58
N GLY A 363 -7.54 6.09 -3.36
CA GLY A 363 -8.51 6.02 -2.27
C GLY A 363 -9.79 6.78 -2.61
N ARG A 364 -9.70 7.96 -3.21
CA ARG A 364 -10.85 8.70 -3.73
C ARG A 364 -11.56 7.96 -4.85
N ALA A 365 -10.87 7.21 -5.70
CA ALA A 365 -11.52 6.35 -6.67
C ALA A 365 -12.18 5.11 -6.03
N GLU A 366 -11.76 4.68 -4.84
CA GLU A 366 -12.40 3.62 -4.04
C GLU A 366 -13.63 4.17 -3.33
N ASP A 367 -13.52 5.33 -2.67
CA ASP A 367 -14.62 6.03 -1.99
C ASP A 367 -15.66 6.59 -2.98
N ALA A 368 -15.25 7.05 -4.17
CA ALA A 368 -16.16 7.52 -5.22
C ALA A 368 -17.00 6.40 -5.86
N MET A 369 -16.62 5.13 -5.66
CA MET A 369 -17.50 4.00 -5.97
C MET A 369 -18.59 3.81 -4.91
N GLY A 370 -18.50 4.47 -3.74
CA GLY A 370 -19.48 4.38 -2.65
C GLY A 370 -19.59 3.00 -2.00
N VAL A 371 -18.65 2.08 -2.25
CA VAL A 371 -18.75 0.67 -1.85
C VAL A 371 -17.78 0.34 -0.72
N ARG A 372 -18.31 0.00 0.45
CA ARG A 372 -17.58 -0.60 1.59
C ARG A 372 -17.16 -2.03 1.24
N VAL A 373 -15.86 -2.29 1.27
CA VAL A 373 -15.28 -3.59 0.92
C VAL A 373 -14.90 -4.39 2.17
N ILE A 374 -15.45 -5.59 2.31
CA ILE A 374 -15.09 -6.54 3.38
C ILE A 374 -14.28 -7.68 2.75
N ARG A 375 -13.19 -8.12 3.38
CA ARG A 375 -12.37 -9.23 2.86
C ARG A 375 -12.52 -10.44 3.76
N LYS A 376 -12.88 -11.59 3.19
CA LYS A 376 -13.13 -12.82 3.94
C LYS A 376 -12.42 -14.01 3.32
N ARG A 377 -11.94 -14.91 4.18
CA ARG A 377 -11.50 -16.26 3.77
C ARG A 377 -12.66 -17.25 3.86
N VAL A 378 -12.77 -18.14 2.88
CA VAL A 378 -13.81 -19.16 2.78
C VAL A 378 -13.23 -20.57 2.84
N LYS A 379 -14.09 -21.53 3.19
CA LYS A 379 -13.75 -22.95 3.31
C LYS A 379 -14.20 -23.78 2.11
N ALA A 380 -15.16 -23.30 1.35
CA ALA A 380 -15.68 -23.93 0.14
C ALA A 380 -15.77 -22.93 -1.01
N ALA A 381 -15.52 -23.38 -2.24
CA ALA A 381 -15.58 -22.55 -3.44
C ALA A 381 -16.82 -22.83 -4.30
N LEU A 382 -17.08 -24.10 -4.59
CA LEU A 382 -18.24 -24.54 -5.37
C LEU A 382 -19.47 -24.75 -4.48
N SER A 383 -20.65 -24.37 -4.99
CA SER A 383 -21.95 -24.66 -4.38
C SER A 383 -22.82 -25.41 -5.37
N ARG A 384 -23.49 -26.49 -4.95
CA ARG A 384 -24.46 -27.20 -5.81
C ARG A 384 -25.60 -26.25 -6.21
N SER A 385 -26.05 -26.36 -7.45
CA SER A 385 -27.11 -25.53 -8.01
C SER A 385 -28.39 -26.32 -8.22
N ASN A 386 -29.53 -25.64 -8.09
CA ASN A 386 -30.84 -26.15 -8.52
C ASN A 386 -31.28 -25.49 -9.85
N LEU A 387 -30.42 -24.70 -10.49
CA LEU A 387 -30.73 -24.07 -11.77
C LEU A 387 -30.74 -25.13 -12.89
N PRO A 388 -31.68 -25.04 -13.86
CA PRO A 388 -31.74 -25.98 -14.97
C PRO A 388 -30.41 -26.07 -15.73
N GLY A 389 -29.85 -27.29 -15.85
CA GLY A 389 -28.62 -27.53 -16.61
C GLY A 389 -27.35 -26.96 -15.99
N VAL A 390 -27.35 -26.63 -14.70
CA VAL A 390 -26.19 -26.15 -13.94
C VAL A 390 -25.95 -27.08 -12.75
N ASP A 391 -24.75 -27.66 -12.67
CA ASP A 391 -24.39 -28.55 -11.56
C ASP A 391 -23.85 -27.77 -10.35
N PHE A 392 -23.01 -26.77 -10.63
CA PHE A 392 -22.34 -25.97 -9.62
C PHE A 392 -22.38 -24.48 -9.95
N THR A 393 -22.30 -23.67 -8.90
CA THR A 393 -22.10 -22.22 -9.02
C THR A 393 -20.86 -21.81 -8.26
N ILE A 394 -20.22 -20.75 -8.75
CA ILE A 394 -19.12 -20.10 -8.05
C ILE A 394 -19.29 -18.58 -8.11
N ASN A 395 -19.20 -17.96 -6.94
CA ASN A 395 -19.43 -16.53 -6.77
C ASN A 395 -18.22 -15.93 -6.05
N PRO A 396 -17.33 -15.17 -6.74
CA PRO A 396 -16.13 -14.58 -6.15
C PRO A 396 -16.41 -13.54 -5.05
N TYR A 397 -17.62 -13.01 -5.04
CA TYR A 397 -18.06 -11.96 -4.14
C TYR A 397 -19.37 -12.33 -3.42
N VAL A 398 -19.74 -11.54 -2.41
CA VAL A 398 -21.09 -11.46 -1.83
C VAL A 398 -21.49 -9.99 -1.82
N GLY A 399 -22.70 -9.67 -2.30
CA GLY A 399 -23.04 -8.29 -2.65
C GLY A 399 -22.53 -7.93 -4.04
N CYS A 400 -23.12 -6.90 -4.67
CA CYS A 400 -22.78 -6.49 -6.02
C CYS A 400 -22.81 -4.97 -6.15
N ALA A 401 -21.67 -4.37 -6.48
CA ALA A 401 -21.47 -2.93 -6.65
C ALA A 401 -22.22 -2.34 -7.86
N HIS A 402 -22.83 -3.16 -8.73
CA HIS A 402 -23.76 -2.66 -9.75
C HIS A 402 -25.03 -2.03 -9.15
N GLY A 403 -25.43 -2.46 -7.94
CA GLY A 403 -26.51 -1.80 -7.18
C GLY A 403 -27.91 -1.88 -7.80
N CYS A 404 -28.19 -2.84 -8.69
CA CYS A 404 -29.49 -2.91 -9.37
C CYS A 404 -30.66 -2.91 -8.38
N ILE A 405 -31.62 -2.01 -8.55
CA ILE A 405 -32.68 -1.74 -7.57
C ILE A 405 -33.64 -2.92 -7.41
N TYR A 406 -33.74 -3.77 -8.44
CA TYR A 406 -34.60 -4.95 -8.48
C TYR A 406 -33.89 -6.26 -8.09
N CYS A 407 -32.58 -6.22 -7.77
CA CYS A 407 -31.76 -7.43 -7.66
C CYS A 407 -32.26 -8.39 -6.58
N TYR A 408 -32.61 -9.61 -6.97
CA TYR A 408 -33.09 -10.65 -6.05
C TYR A 408 -31.99 -11.19 -5.12
N ALA A 409 -30.71 -11.11 -5.53
CA ALA A 409 -29.60 -11.69 -4.80
C ALA A 409 -29.40 -11.08 -3.41
N ARG A 410 -29.96 -9.89 -3.17
CA ARG A 410 -30.01 -9.26 -1.84
C ARG A 410 -30.70 -10.11 -0.77
N LEU A 411 -31.59 -11.02 -1.18
CA LEU A 411 -32.28 -11.95 -0.28
C LEU A 411 -31.44 -13.19 0.09
N TYR A 412 -30.30 -13.40 -0.57
CA TYR A 412 -29.43 -14.58 -0.41
C TYR A 412 -28.08 -14.20 0.22
N CYS A 413 -28.05 -13.11 1.00
CA CYS A 413 -26.86 -12.63 1.69
C CYS A 413 -27.19 -12.22 3.13
N GLN A 414 -26.18 -11.78 3.88
CA GLN A 414 -26.37 -11.27 5.23
C GLN A 414 -27.29 -10.04 5.19
N LYS A 415 -28.16 -9.90 6.20
CA LYS A 415 -29.20 -8.86 6.26
C LYS A 415 -28.64 -7.45 5.96
N GLU A 416 -27.53 -7.07 6.59
CA GLU A 416 -26.87 -5.77 6.39
C GLU A 416 -26.49 -5.52 4.91
N ILE A 417 -25.93 -6.52 4.23
CA ILE A 417 -25.53 -6.43 2.81
C ILE A 417 -26.78 -6.31 1.92
N GLY A 418 -27.84 -7.05 2.27
CA GLY A 418 -29.09 -7.05 1.51
C GLY A 418 -29.86 -5.74 1.62
N GLU A 419 -29.87 -5.13 2.80
CA GLU A 419 -30.50 -3.82 3.07
C GLU A 419 -29.73 -2.67 2.40
N ARG A 420 -28.40 -2.78 2.33
CA ARG A 420 -27.50 -1.79 1.71
C ARG A 420 -26.92 -2.29 0.38
N TRP A 421 -27.79 -2.84 -0.47
CA TRP A 421 -27.37 -3.45 -1.73
C TRP A 421 -26.73 -2.42 -2.67
N GLY A 422 -25.53 -2.73 -3.17
CA GLY A 422 -24.71 -1.79 -3.96
C GLY A 422 -23.64 -1.08 -3.14
N GLU A 423 -23.83 -0.95 -1.82
CA GLU A 423 -22.90 -0.23 -0.95
C GLU A 423 -21.91 -1.14 -0.22
N ILE A 424 -22.17 -2.45 -0.12
CA ILE A 424 -21.30 -3.39 0.60
C ILE A 424 -20.98 -4.59 -0.28
N VAL A 425 -19.69 -4.90 -0.43
CA VAL A 425 -19.23 -6.09 -1.13
C VAL A 425 -18.21 -6.86 -0.29
N VAL A 426 -18.44 -8.16 -0.11
CA VAL A 426 -17.50 -9.09 0.51
C VAL A 426 -16.69 -9.80 -0.57
N ILE A 427 -15.37 -9.72 -0.49
CA ILE A 427 -14.42 -10.38 -1.38
C ILE A 427 -13.98 -11.71 -0.76
N LYS A 428 -14.18 -12.82 -1.47
CA LYS A 428 -13.70 -14.16 -1.05
C LYS A 428 -12.25 -14.36 -1.48
N LYS A 429 -11.30 -13.83 -0.70
CA LYS A 429 -9.89 -13.65 -1.11
C LYS A 429 -9.17 -14.95 -1.49
N ASN A 430 -9.42 -16.03 -0.76
CA ASN A 430 -8.76 -17.33 -0.97
C ASN A 430 -9.59 -18.30 -1.83
N LEU A 431 -10.59 -17.80 -2.58
CA LEU A 431 -11.49 -18.63 -3.35
C LEU A 431 -10.78 -19.45 -4.44
N PRO A 432 -9.82 -18.90 -5.23
CA PRO A 432 -9.08 -19.68 -6.22
C PRO A 432 -8.29 -20.84 -5.60
N GLU A 433 -7.65 -20.63 -4.45
CA GLU A 433 -6.86 -21.65 -3.76
C GLU A 433 -7.74 -22.75 -3.15
N VAL A 434 -8.94 -22.40 -2.70
CA VAL A 434 -9.94 -23.38 -2.26
C VAL A 434 -10.45 -24.18 -3.46
N LEU A 435 -10.79 -23.50 -4.57
CA LEU A 435 -11.25 -24.15 -5.79
C LEU A 435 -10.24 -25.16 -6.33
N GLY A 436 -8.96 -24.78 -6.42
CA GLY A 436 -7.91 -25.68 -6.88
C GLY A 436 -7.76 -26.94 -6.03
N ARG A 437 -8.09 -26.87 -4.73
CA ARG A 437 -8.13 -28.05 -3.85
C ARG A 437 -9.39 -28.90 -4.06
N GLU A 438 -10.54 -28.27 -4.28
CA GLU A 438 -11.81 -28.98 -4.53
C GLU A 438 -11.78 -29.76 -5.84
N LEU A 439 -11.22 -29.20 -6.91
CA LEU A 439 -11.17 -29.85 -8.22
C LEU A 439 -10.26 -31.09 -8.26
N ARG A 440 -9.32 -31.25 -7.32
CA ARG A 440 -8.52 -32.49 -7.19
C ARG A 440 -9.38 -33.73 -6.95
N ARG A 441 -10.61 -33.58 -6.45
CA ARG A 441 -11.55 -34.67 -6.19
C ARG A 441 -12.45 -35.03 -7.39
N ARG A 442 -12.10 -34.56 -8.60
CA ARG A 442 -12.81 -34.78 -9.87
C ARG A 442 -14.26 -34.26 -9.83
N VAL A 443 -14.41 -32.95 -10.04
CA VAL A 443 -15.71 -32.31 -10.22
C VAL A 443 -16.08 -32.38 -11.71
N ASN A 444 -17.06 -33.22 -12.05
CA ASN A 444 -17.64 -33.28 -13.40
C ASN A 444 -18.96 -32.51 -13.41
N GLY A 445 -19.14 -31.57 -14.34
CA GLY A 445 -20.37 -30.81 -14.51
C GLY A 445 -20.17 -29.39 -15.07
N ARG A 446 -21.29 -28.68 -15.25
CA ARG A 446 -21.32 -27.27 -15.64
C ARG A 446 -21.22 -26.38 -14.39
N VAL A 447 -20.25 -25.47 -14.40
CA VAL A 447 -20.03 -24.45 -13.37
C VAL A 447 -20.46 -23.10 -13.92
N VAL A 448 -21.41 -22.44 -13.26
CA VAL A 448 -21.84 -21.09 -13.66
C VAL A 448 -21.32 -20.03 -12.70
N LEU A 449 -20.69 -19.01 -13.27
CA LEU A 449 -20.28 -17.80 -12.56
C LEU A 449 -21.44 -16.81 -12.51
N SER A 450 -21.43 -16.02 -11.43
CA SER A 450 -22.27 -14.84 -11.26
C SER A 450 -23.76 -15.08 -10.97
N THR A 451 -24.10 -16.14 -10.23
CA THR A 451 -25.52 -16.40 -9.90
C THR A 451 -26.07 -15.51 -8.80
N LEU A 452 -25.25 -15.08 -7.83
CA LEU A 452 -25.68 -14.22 -6.70
C LEU A 452 -24.93 -12.88 -6.61
N THR A 453 -24.00 -12.65 -7.52
CA THR A 453 -23.21 -11.43 -7.65
C THR A 453 -22.73 -11.36 -9.08
N ASP A 454 -22.36 -10.19 -9.59
CA ASP A 454 -21.63 -10.14 -10.84
C ASP A 454 -20.14 -10.40 -10.59
N ALA A 455 -19.56 -11.40 -11.26
CA ALA A 455 -18.13 -11.72 -11.15
C ALA A 455 -17.23 -10.66 -11.80
N TYR A 456 -17.78 -9.84 -12.69
CA TYR A 456 -17.12 -8.73 -13.40
C TYR A 456 -17.62 -7.35 -12.95
N GLN A 457 -18.17 -7.27 -11.73
CA GLN A 457 -18.50 -6.00 -11.09
C GLN A 457 -17.26 -5.08 -10.99
N PRO A 458 -17.42 -3.76 -10.78
CA PRO A 458 -16.31 -2.80 -10.88
C PRO A 458 -15.05 -3.15 -10.06
N LEU A 459 -15.22 -3.80 -8.91
CA LEU A 459 -14.11 -4.26 -8.05
C LEU A 459 -13.21 -5.32 -8.73
N GLU A 460 -13.75 -6.15 -9.63
CA GLU A 460 -13.01 -7.21 -10.32
C GLU A 460 -11.87 -6.68 -11.19
N ARG A 461 -11.97 -5.43 -11.66
CA ARG A 461 -10.90 -4.78 -12.44
C ARG A 461 -9.56 -4.81 -11.70
N ARG A 462 -9.60 -4.73 -10.37
CA ARG A 462 -8.42 -4.73 -9.49
C ARG A 462 -8.15 -6.09 -8.85
N GLU A 463 -9.20 -6.82 -8.51
CA GLU A 463 -9.10 -8.05 -7.72
C GLU A 463 -8.64 -9.27 -8.53
N GLY A 464 -8.97 -9.31 -9.82
CA GLY A 464 -8.54 -10.39 -10.73
C GLY A 464 -8.88 -11.78 -10.20
N LEU A 465 -9.96 -11.92 -9.41
CA LEU A 465 -10.36 -13.19 -8.83
C LEU A 465 -11.04 -14.05 -9.89
N THR A 466 -11.87 -13.44 -10.73
CA THR A 466 -12.59 -14.12 -11.79
C THR A 466 -11.64 -14.72 -12.80
N ARG A 467 -10.61 -13.98 -13.24
CA ARG A 467 -9.59 -14.52 -14.16
C ARG A 467 -8.91 -15.76 -13.59
N ARG A 468 -8.44 -15.71 -12.34
CA ARG A 468 -7.80 -16.85 -11.65
C ARG A 468 -8.73 -18.05 -11.49
N ILE A 469 -10.02 -17.81 -11.25
CA ILE A 469 -11.05 -18.86 -11.19
C ILE A 469 -11.21 -19.52 -12.55
N LEU A 470 -11.29 -18.72 -13.63
CA LEU A 470 -11.41 -19.23 -14.99
C LEU A 470 -10.19 -20.06 -15.39
N GLU A 471 -8.97 -19.59 -15.09
CA GLU A 471 -7.72 -20.33 -15.35
C GLU A 471 -7.78 -21.73 -14.72
N ILE A 472 -8.24 -21.82 -13.47
CA ILE A 472 -8.36 -23.09 -12.75
C ILE A 472 -9.47 -23.98 -13.34
N LEU A 473 -10.66 -23.44 -13.60
CA LEU A 473 -11.78 -24.22 -14.14
C LEU A 473 -11.48 -24.77 -15.53
N LEU A 474 -10.95 -23.93 -16.42
CA LEU A 474 -10.68 -24.28 -17.80
C LEU A 474 -9.48 -25.23 -17.91
N ALA A 475 -8.43 -25.06 -17.09
CA ALA A 475 -7.33 -26.02 -17.01
C ALA A 475 -7.80 -27.41 -16.55
N ASN A 476 -8.90 -27.50 -15.79
CA ASN A 476 -9.52 -28.76 -15.37
C ASN A 476 -10.66 -29.22 -16.31
N ARG A 477 -10.82 -28.58 -17.48
CA ARG A 477 -11.85 -28.88 -18.50
C ARG A 477 -13.28 -28.87 -17.95
N CYS A 478 -13.56 -28.04 -16.94
CA CYS A 478 -14.93 -27.79 -16.51
C CYS A 478 -15.69 -27.02 -17.60
N ARG A 479 -16.98 -27.31 -17.80
CA ARG A 479 -17.83 -26.46 -18.64
C ARG A 479 -18.22 -25.23 -17.84
N VAL A 480 -17.92 -24.04 -18.35
CA VAL A 480 -18.07 -22.76 -17.65
C VAL A 480 -19.11 -21.89 -18.35
N GLY A 481 -20.17 -21.51 -17.64
CA GLY A 481 -21.07 -20.45 -18.07
C GLY A 481 -20.77 -19.16 -17.31
N ILE A 482 -20.64 -18.04 -18.00
CA ILE A 482 -20.41 -16.73 -17.38
C ILE A 482 -21.66 -15.88 -17.57
N GLN A 483 -22.29 -15.41 -16.50
CA GLN A 483 -23.30 -14.35 -16.59
C GLN A 483 -22.71 -13.01 -16.16
N THR A 484 -22.97 -11.92 -16.89
CA THR A 484 -22.44 -10.59 -16.54
C THR A 484 -23.31 -9.44 -17.06
N LYS A 485 -23.17 -8.26 -16.47
CA LYS A 485 -23.63 -6.96 -17.01
C LYS A 485 -22.46 -6.09 -17.49
N SER A 486 -21.23 -6.59 -17.38
CA SER A 486 -20.01 -5.81 -17.51
C SER A 486 -19.18 -6.23 -18.71
N ASP A 487 -18.78 -5.27 -19.52
CA ASP A 487 -17.85 -5.43 -20.63
C ASP A 487 -16.41 -5.74 -20.18
N LEU A 488 -16.14 -5.72 -18.87
CA LEU A 488 -14.86 -6.12 -18.29
C LEU A 488 -14.48 -7.57 -18.61
N VAL A 489 -15.45 -8.43 -18.95
CA VAL A 489 -15.18 -9.81 -19.40
C VAL A 489 -14.26 -9.86 -20.63
N LEU A 490 -14.25 -8.80 -21.47
CA LEU A 490 -13.35 -8.69 -22.62
C LEU A 490 -11.86 -8.69 -22.21
N ARG A 491 -11.52 -8.35 -20.96
CA ARG A 491 -10.14 -8.46 -20.43
C ARG A 491 -9.63 -9.90 -20.49
N ASP A 492 -10.53 -10.86 -20.30
CA ASP A 492 -10.19 -12.27 -20.18
C ASP A 492 -10.51 -13.05 -21.47
N ALA A 493 -10.82 -12.34 -22.57
CA ALA A 493 -11.13 -12.92 -23.88
C ALA A 493 -10.01 -13.85 -24.39
N ASP A 494 -8.75 -13.51 -24.13
CA ASP A 494 -7.59 -14.35 -24.47
C ASP A 494 -7.69 -15.77 -23.87
N LEU A 495 -8.22 -15.89 -22.65
CA LEU A 495 -8.43 -17.17 -22.01
C LEU A 495 -9.65 -17.90 -22.57
N LEU A 496 -10.72 -17.15 -22.89
CA LEU A 496 -11.98 -17.71 -23.39
C LEU A 496 -11.84 -18.28 -24.81
N VAL A 497 -11.17 -17.55 -25.71
CA VAL A 497 -10.92 -17.97 -27.09
C VAL A 497 -10.10 -19.26 -27.16
N ASN A 498 -9.19 -19.48 -26.20
CA ASN A 498 -8.42 -20.72 -26.11
C ASN A 498 -9.25 -21.93 -25.59
N ASN A 499 -10.52 -21.74 -25.23
CA ASN A 499 -11.35 -22.76 -24.59
C ASN A 499 -12.81 -22.79 -25.11
N LEU A 500 -13.05 -22.48 -26.39
CA LEU A 500 -14.39 -22.33 -26.99
C LEU A 500 -15.37 -23.49 -26.71
N ASP A 501 -14.88 -24.73 -26.63
CA ASP A 501 -15.74 -25.91 -26.36
C ASP A 501 -16.23 -26.00 -24.92
N PHE A 502 -15.59 -25.27 -24.00
CA PHE A 502 -15.83 -25.35 -22.57
C PHE A 502 -16.42 -24.07 -22.00
N VAL A 503 -16.65 -23.02 -22.79
CA VAL A 503 -17.12 -21.74 -22.27
C VAL A 503 -18.26 -21.13 -23.08
N ASP A 504 -19.20 -20.52 -22.36
CA ASP A 504 -20.23 -19.65 -22.92
C ASP A 504 -20.38 -18.38 -22.07
N VAL A 505 -20.69 -17.25 -22.73
CA VAL A 505 -20.78 -15.94 -22.08
C VAL A 505 -22.14 -15.31 -22.32
N GLY A 506 -22.81 -15.02 -21.21
CA GLY A 506 -24.12 -14.42 -21.12
C GLY A 506 -24.09 -12.98 -20.65
N PHE A 507 -24.80 -12.11 -21.37
CA PHE A 507 -25.01 -10.74 -20.94
C PHE A 507 -26.44 -10.50 -20.52
N THR A 508 -26.64 -9.86 -19.37
CA THR A 508 -27.98 -9.37 -19.00
C THR A 508 -28.26 -8.04 -19.69
N ILE A 509 -29.27 -8.03 -20.56
CA ILE A 509 -29.83 -6.84 -21.17
C ILE A 509 -31.28 -6.74 -20.73
N THR A 510 -31.52 -5.87 -19.74
CA THR A 510 -32.85 -5.63 -19.17
C THR A 510 -33.65 -4.65 -20.04
N THR A 511 -32.94 -3.68 -20.62
CA THR A 511 -33.45 -2.61 -21.47
C THR A 511 -32.28 -2.07 -22.30
N LEU A 512 -32.54 -1.53 -23.49
CA LEU A 512 -31.63 -0.75 -24.33
C LEU A 512 -31.76 0.76 -24.12
N ASP A 513 -32.79 1.22 -23.39
CA ASP A 513 -32.90 2.61 -22.96
C ASP A 513 -31.82 2.93 -21.91
N GLU A 514 -30.82 3.74 -22.32
CA GLU A 514 -29.69 4.09 -21.44
C GLU A 514 -30.11 4.96 -20.24
N GLU A 515 -31.12 5.82 -20.39
CA GLU A 515 -31.60 6.67 -19.29
C GLU A 515 -32.38 5.84 -18.28
N PHE A 516 -33.25 4.95 -18.76
CA PHE A 516 -33.94 4.03 -17.87
C PHE A 516 -32.97 3.06 -17.19
N ALA A 517 -31.99 2.52 -17.92
CA ALA A 517 -30.95 1.66 -17.36
C ALA A 517 -30.17 2.33 -16.21
N LYS A 518 -29.82 3.62 -16.33
CA LYS A 518 -29.15 4.37 -15.23
C LYS A 518 -29.99 4.43 -13.96
N ILE A 519 -31.31 4.40 -14.07
CA ILE A 519 -32.20 4.41 -12.89
C ILE A 519 -32.24 3.03 -12.24
N ILE A 520 -32.44 1.97 -13.04
CA ILE A 520 -32.64 0.62 -12.50
C ILE A 520 -31.34 -0.14 -12.20
N GLU A 521 -30.23 0.26 -12.83
CA GLU A 521 -28.91 -0.37 -12.79
C GLU A 521 -27.78 0.69 -12.68
N PRO A 522 -27.77 1.52 -11.62
CA PRO A 522 -27.06 2.80 -11.57
C PRO A 522 -25.54 2.74 -11.75
N HIS A 523 -24.92 1.60 -11.45
CA HIS A 523 -23.47 1.42 -11.53
C HIS A 523 -23.06 0.31 -12.50
N ALA A 524 -24.01 -0.27 -13.24
CA ALA A 524 -23.70 -1.22 -14.29
C ALA A 524 -23.29 -0.49 -15.59
N PRO A 525 -22.41 -1.07 -16.42
CA PRO A 525 -22.11 -0.51 -17.74
C PRO A 525 -23.36 -0.35 -18.60
N SER A 526 -23.37 0.66 -19.49
CA SER A 526 -24.56 0.95 -20.30
C SER A 526 -24.95 -0.23 -21.19
N PRO A 527 -26.25 -0.41 -21.52
CA PRO A 527 -26.72 -1.49 -22.38
C PRO A 527 -25.93 -1.59 -23.68
N LEU A 528 -25.64 -0.46 -24.35
CA LEU A 528 -24.88 -0.44 -25.59
C LEU A 528 -23.44 -0.96 -25.44
N ARG A 529 -22.79 -0.73 -24.28
CA ARG A 529 -21.47 -1.33 -24.01
C ARG A 529 -21.56 -2.85 -23.87
N ARG A 530 -22.67 -3.36 -23.33
CA ARG A 530 -22.91 -4.81 -23.24
C ARG A 530 -23.12 -5.40 -24.63
N VAL A 531 -23.93 -4.75 -25.46
CA VAL A 531 -24.15 -5.15 -26.87
C VAL A 531 -22.82 -5.27 -27.62
N LYS A 532 -21.99 -4.21 -27.58
CA LYS A 532 -20.66 -4.21 -28.20
C LYS A 532 -19.73 -5.31 -27.69
N ALA A 533 -19.85 -5.67 -26.41
CA ALA A 533 -19.07 -6.77 -25.85
C ALA A 533 -19.56 -8.14 -26.35
N ILE A 534 -20.87 -8.32 -26.53
CA ILE A 534 -21.44 -9.54 -27.12
C ILE A 534 -20.98 -9.68 -28.57
N GLU A 535 -21.09 -8.62 -29.37
CA GLU A 535 -20.66 -8.58 -30.77
C GLU A 535 -19.21 -9.05 -30.89
N ARG A 536 -18.31 -8.43 -30.13
CA ARG A 536 -16.89 -8.77 -30.14
C ARG A 536 -16.61 -10.23 -29.74
N LEU A 537 -17.24 -10.72 -28.68
CA LEU A 537 -17.03 -12.11 -28.24
C LEU A 537 -17.58 -13.11 -29.26
N SER A 538 -18.71 -12.79 -29.89
CA SER A 538 -19.30 -13.60 -30.95
C SER A 538 -18.40 -13.65 -32.20
N GLU A 539 -17.81 -12.52 -32.60
CA GLU A 539 -16.85 -12.45 -33.70
C GLU A 539 -15.60 -13.30 -33.42
N GLU A 540 -15.18 -13.40 -32.16
CA GLU A 540 -14.10 -14.26 -31.71
C GLU A 540 -14.52 -15.76 -31.57
N GLY A 541 -15.75 -16.11 -31.96
CA GLY A 541 -16.26 -17.48 -32.00
C GLY A 541 -16.78 -18.03 -30.66
N ILE A 542 -16.85 -17.19 -29.62
CA ILE A 542 -17.35 -17.59 -28.30
C ILE A 542 -18.87 -17.73 -28.35
N LYS A 543 -19.40 -18.82 -27.80
CA LYS A 543 -20.86 -19.02 -27.70
C LYS A 543 -21.45 -17.99 -26.73
N THR A 544 -22.30 -17.13 -27.25
CA THR A 544 -22.94 -16.04 -26.50
C THR A 544 -24.41 -16.31 -26.24
N TRP A 545 -24.93 -15.70 -25.18
CA TRP A 545 -26.36 -15.68 -24.90
C TRP A 545 -26.78 -14.35 -24.24
N ILE A 546 -28.05 -14.02 -24.37
CA ILE A 546 -28.64 -12.83 -23.76
C ILE A 546 -29.63 -13.28 -22.70
N PHE A 547 -29.49 -12.72 -21.50
CA PHE A 547 -30.48 -12.82 -20.45
C PHE A 547 -31.37 -11.59 -20.48
N LEU A 548 -32.55 -11.74 -21.09
CA LEU A 548 -33.61 -10.74 -21.08
C LEU A 548 -34.39 -10.87 -19.77
N GLY A 549 -33.84 -10.34 -18.69
CA GLY A 549 -34.44 -10.50 -17.37
C GLY A 549 -33.86 -9.60 -16.28
N PRO A 550 -34.72 -9.08 -15.37
CA PRO A 550 -36.17 -9.24 -15.40
C PRO A 550 -36.80 -8.35 -16.47
N ILE A 551 -37.74 -8.88 -17.26
CA ILE A 551 -38.53 -8.08 -18.20
C ILE A 551 -39.30 -7.02 -17.42
N ILE A 552 -38.99 -5.75 -17.65
CA ILE A 552 -39.69 -4.64 -17.01
C ILE A 552 -40.95 -4.33 -17.82
N PRO A 553 -42.15 -4.32 -17.21
CA PRO A 553 -43.37 -3.96 -17.93
C PRO A 553 -43.23 -2.59 -18.61
N GLU A 554 -43.66 -2.53 -19.88
CA GLU A 554 -43.69 -1.29 -20.67
C GLU A 554 -42.30 -0.68 -20.95
N SER A 555 -41.20 -1.46 -20.87
CA SER A 555 -39.86 -0.98 -21.27
C SER A 555 -39.75 -0.62 -22.74
N GLY A 556 -40.63 -1.17 -23.58
CA GLY A 556 -40.80 -0.76 -24.99
C GLY A 556 -39.77 -1.31 -25.98
N ASP A 557 -38.77 -2.07 -25.51
CA ASP A 557 -37.54 -2.39 -26.26
C ASP A 557 -37.24 -3.89 -26.40
N LEU A 558 -38.25 -4.74 -26.15
CA LEU A 558 -38.09 -6.20 -26.20
C LEU A 558 -37.68 -6.70 -27.59
N LYS A 559 -38.24 -6.11 -28.65
CA LYS A 559 -37.98 -6.55 -30.03
C LYS A 559 -36.55 -6.21 -30.44
N GLU A 560 -36.07 -5.06 -30.02
CA GLU A 560 -34.74 -4.55 -30.27
C GLU A 560 -33.69 -5.43 -29.58
N VAL A 561 -33.95 -5.92 -28.36
CA VAL A 561 -33.06 -6.91 -27.72
C VAL A 561 -33.04 -8.24 -28.49
N VAL A 562 -34.18 -8.68 -29.04
CA VAL A 562 -34.24 -9.87 -29.91
C VAL A 562 -33.44 -9.65 -31.20
N GLU A 563 -33.45 -8.43 -31.76
CA GLU A 563 -32.63 -8.09 -32.93
C GLU A 563 -31.14 -8.16 -32.63
N VAL A 564 -30.70 -7.70 -31.45
CA VAL A 564 -29.32 -7.89 -30.99
C VAL A 564 -28.98 -9.39 -30.89
N ALA A 565 -29.90 -10.20 -30.35
CA ALA A 565 -29.69 -11.64 -30.25
C ALA A 565 -29.51 -12.29 -31.63
N ALA A 566 -30.36 -11.92 -32.60
CA ALA A 566 -30.30 -12.41 -33.97
C ALA A 566 -28.99 -12.00 -34.67
N ALA A 567 -28.60 -10.72 -34.55
CA ALA A 567 -27.40 -10.18 -35.17
C ALA A 567 -26.11 -10.84 -34.66
N THR A 568 -26.09 -11.23 -33.39
CA THR A 568 -24.92 -11.85 -32.73
C THR A 568 -25.00 -13.38 -32.68
N GLY A 569 -26.03 -14.00 -33.26
CA GLY A 569 -26.25 -15.44 -33.14
C GLY A 569 -26.44 -15.94 -31.70
N SER A 570 -26.78 -15.04 -30.77
CA SER A 570 -26.92 -15.34 -29.35
C SER A 570 -28.22 -16.07 -29.05
N ARG A 571 -28.19 -17.06 -28.15
CA ARG A 571 -29.42 -17.64 -27.58
C ARG A 571 -30.07 -16.65 -26.61
N LEU A 572 -31.39 -16.69 -26.48
CA LEU A 572 -32.12 -15.78 -25.58
C LEU A 572 -32.76 -16.54 -24.41
N TYR A 573 -32.42 -16.13 -23.19
CA TYR A 573 -33.07 -16.57 -21.95
C TYR A 573 -33.93 -15.43 -21.42
N TYR A 574 -35.20 -15.68 -21.14
CA TYR A 574 -36.10 -14.63 -20.65
C TYR A 574 -36.66 -14.94 -19.25
N ASP A 575 -36.85 -13.92 -18.42
CA ASP A 575 -37.52 -14.04 -17.11
C ASP A 575 -38.46 -12.85 -16.87
N ARG A 576 -39.63 -13.15 -16.29
CA ARG A 576 -40.58 -12.12 -15.89
C ARG A 576 -40.13 -11.39 -14.62
N PHE A 577 -40.55 -10.15 -14.44
CA PHE A 577 -40.34 -9.45 -13.18
C PHE A 577 -41.14 -10.10 -12.05
N ARG A 578 -40.45 -10.66 -11.06
CA ARG A 578 -41.06 -11.28 -9.88
C ARG A 578 -41.00 -10.33 -8.69
N VAL A 579 -42.15 -9.81 -8.29
CA VAL A 579 -42.27 -8.88 -7.16
C VAL A 579 -41.81 -9.54 -5.85
N LYS A 580 -40.97 -8.82 -5.08
CA LYS A 580 -40.42 -9.25 -3.79
C LYS A 580 -40.78 -8.27 -2.67
N GLY A 581 -40.71 -8.73 -1.42
CA GLY A 581 -41.13 -7.94 -0.26
C GLY A 581 -40.38 -6.61 -0.04
N PHE A 582 -39.14 -6.49 -0.52
CA PHE A 582 -38.34 -5.26 -0.42
C PHE A 582 -38.69 -4.21 -1.49
N MET A 583 -39.45 -4.59 -2.54
CA MET A 583 -39.78 -3.70 -3.65
C MET A 583 -40.99 -2.85 -3.30
N LYS A 584 -40.80 -1.90 -2.37
CA LYS A 584 -41.83 -0.99 -1.87
C LYS A 584 -41.33 0.45 -1.96
N GLY A 585 -42.18 1.35 -2.46
CA GLY A 585 -41.87 2.77 -2.61
C GLY A 585 -40.83 3.07 -3.71
N GLY A 586 -40.75 4.34 -4.09
CA GLY A 586 -39.88 4.82 -5.17
C GLY A 586 -40.09 4.09 -6.50
N VAL A 587 -39.09 4.20 -7.38
CA VAL A 587 -39.15 3.66 -8.75
C VAL A 587 -39.36 2.14 -8.76
N VAL A 588 -38.71 1.39 -7.87
CA VAL A 588 -38.85 -0.07 -7.82
C VAL A 588 -40.25 -0.50 -7.35
N GLY A 589 -40.89 0.29 -6.48
CA GLY A 589 -42.26 0.07 -6.03
C GLY A 589 -43.26 0.27 -7.18
N GLU A 590 -43.10 1.34 -7.96
CA GLU A 590 -43.95 1.60 -9.13
C GLU A 590 -43.82 0.50 -10.19
N ILE A 591 -42.59 0.04 -10.46
CA ILE A 591 -42.35 -1.11 -11.35
C ILE A 591 -43.06 -2.36 -10.81
N ALA A 592 -42.99 -2.59 -9.50
CA ALA A 592 -43.64 -3.73 -8.86
C ALA A 592 -45.18 -3.67 -8.97
N ASP A 593 -45.77 -2.48 -8.85
CA ASP A 593 -47.21 -2.28 -9.00
C ASP A 593 -47.67 -2.50 -10.45
N ARG A 594 -46.91 -2.03 -11.43
CA ARG A 594 -47.15 -2.35 -12.85
C ARG A 594 -47.05 -3.85 -13.09
N ALA A 595 -45.98 -4.48 -12.60
CA ALA A 595 -45.73 -5.91 -12.76
C ALA A 595 -46.86 -6.81 -12.19
N ARG A 596 -47.58 -6.37 -11.15
CA ARG A 596 -48.76 -7.09 -10.62
C ARG A 596 -49.96 -7.06 -11.55
N LYS A 597 -50.10 -6.01 -12.36
CA LYS A 597 -51.21 -5.80 -13.29
C LYS A 597 -50.90 -6.32 -14.70
N THR A 598 -49.63 -6.62 -15.00
CA THR A 598 -49.18 -7.10 -16.31
C THR A 598 -49.69 -8.50 -16.62
N ASP A 599 -50.26 -8.69 -17.81
CA ASP A 599 -50.51 -10.02 -18.37
C ASP A 599 -49.19 -10.66 -18.85
N TRP A 600 -48.54 -11.35 -17.93
CA TRP A 600 -47.28 -12.05 -18.21
C TRP A 600 -47.42 -13.15 -19.27
N LYS A 601 -48.59 -13.77 -19.46
CA LYS A 601 -48.76 -14.79 -20.49
C LYS A 601 -48.67 -14.16 -21.88
N LYS A 602 -49.20 -12.96 -22.04
CA LYS A 602 -49.08 -12.18 -23.27
C LYS A 602 -47.63 -11.74 -23.50
N VAL A 603 -47.01 -11.08 -22.53
CA VAL A 603 -45.62 -10.57 -22.66
C VAL A 603 -44.63 -11.67 -23.04
N LEU A 604 -44.71 -12.83 -22.38
CA LEU A 604 -43.79 -13.94 -22.66
C LEU A 604 -44.05 -14.54 -24.06
N ARG A 605 -45.30 -14.62 -24.49
CA ARG A 605 -45.66 -15.05 -25.85
C ARG A 605 -45.12 -14.09 -26.91
N ASP A 606 -45.21 -12.78 -26.66
CA ASP A 606 -44.70 -11.75 -27.56
C ASP A 606 -43.17 -11.89 -27.75
N VAL A 607 -42.43 -12.22 -26.67
CA VAL A 607 -40.99 -12.52 -26.74
C VAL A 607 -40.73 -13.76 -27.59
N GLU A 608 -41.47 -14.84 -27.38
CA GLU A 608 -41.32 -16.09 -28.14
C GLU A 608 -41.68 -15.93 -29.63
N GLU A 609 -42.71 -15.14 -29.94
CA GLU A 609 -43.08 -14.81 -31.31
C GLU A 609 -42.02 -13.95 -32.00
N ALA A 610 -41.47 -12.94 -31.30
CA ALA A 610 -40.39 -12.13 -31.82
C ALA A 610 -39.13 -12.97 -32.09
N CYS A 611 -38.77 -13.87 -31.18
CA CYS A 611 -37.62 -14.77 -31.36
C CYS A 611 -37.83 -15.72 -32.54
N ARG A 612 -39.02 -16.34 -32.67
CA ARG A 612 -39.36 -17.21 -33.79
C ARG A 612 -39.29 -16.48 -35.14
N ALA A 613 -39.79 -15.24 -35.20
CA ALA A 613 -39.76 -14.43 -36.42
C ALA A 613 -38.33 -14.11 -36.90
N LYS A 614 -37.34 -14.08 -35.99
CA LYS A 614 -35.93 -13.79 -36.29
C LYS A 614 -35.04 -15.03 -36.26
N GLY A 615 -35.59 -16.23 -36.06
CA GLY A 615 -34.81 -17.48 -35.96
C GLY A 615 -33.93 -17.58 -34.70
N VAL A 616 -34.24 -16.82 -33.64
CA VAL A 616 -33.50 -16.84 -32.38
C VAL A 616 -34.01 -17.97 -31.48
N GLU A 617 -33.11 -18.82 -30.98
CA GLU A 617 -33.47 -19.82 -29.99
C GLU A 617 -33.75 -19.16 -28.64
N ALA A 618 -35.00 -19.28 -28.16
CA ALA A 618 -35.45 -18.70 -26.91
C ALA A 618 -35.92 -19.77 -25.91
N GLN A 619 -35.61 -19.57 -24.63
CA GLN A 619 -36.11 -20.43 -23.55
C GLN A 619 -36.34 -19.65 -22.25
N PRO A 620 -37.32 -20.06 -21.42
CA PRO A 620 -37.51 -19.46 -20.12
C PRO A 620 -36.30 -19.76 -19.21
N ALA A 621 -35.80 -18.74 -18.52
CA ALA A 621 -34.67 -18.86 -17.60
C ALA A 621 -34.97 -19.76 -16.39
N PHE A 622 -36.22 -19.79 -15.96
CA PHE A 622 -36.70 -20.58 -14.84
C PHE A 622 -37.98 -21.31 -15.27
N ARG A 623 -38.06 -22.60 -14.97
CA ARG A 623 -39.26 -23.42 -15.21
C ARG A 623 -40.34 -23.17 -14.16
#